data_AF-S4PTS1-F1
#
_entry.id   AF-S4PTS1-F1
#
_cell.length_a   1.000
_cell.length_b   1.000
_cell.length_c   1.000
_cell.angle_alpha   90.00
_cell.angle_beta   90.00
_cell.angle_gamma   90.00
#
_symmetry.space_group_name_H-M   'P 1'
#
loop_
_entity.id
_entity.type
_entity.pdbx_description
1 polymer ?
#
loop_
_entity_poly.entity_id
_entity_poly.type
_entity_poly.pdbx_seq_one_letter_code
_entity_poly.pdbx_strand_id
1 'polypeptide(L)'
;MRRVTKKLIILVVGLILIGLYCEFLVYYLVILQCGWPQLKAGEENVLKTFILADTHLLGPYRGHWLDKWRREWQMHQAFQAIIKLHSPEVVFILGDLFDEGEWTDEQQFNEYVDRFHKLFLLPDSIKMFVVVG
;
A
#
# COMPACT_ATOMS: atom_id res chain seq x y z
N MET A 1 13.30 10.44 -41.82
CA MET A 1 13.89 9.64 -40.71
C MET A 1 14.10 10.44 -39.42
N ARG A 2 14.93 11.50 -39.39
CA ARG A 2 15.26 12.26 -38.16
C ARG A 2 14.05 12.82 -37.36
N ARG A 3 12.97 13.21 -38.03
CA ARG A 3 11.70 13.68 -37.39
C ARG A 3 10.90 12.55 -36.73
N VAL A 4 10.90 11.36 -37.32
CA VAL A 4 10.17 10.19 -36.78
C VAL A 4 10.87 9.70 -35.52
N THR A 5 12.21 9.64 -35.52
CA THR A 5 13.01 9.30 -34.34
C THR A 5 12.76 10.25 -33.17
N LYS A 6 12.69 11.57 -33.42
CA LYS A 6 12.36 12.54 -32.36
C LYS A 6 10.96 12.32 -31.77
N LYS A 7 9.95 12.08 -32.60
CA LYS A 7 8.58 11.79 -32.11
C LYS A 7 8.52 10.50 -31.30
N LEU A 8 9.22 9.45 -31.73
CA LEU A 8 9.30 8.19 -31.00
C LEU A 8 9.98 8.37 -29.64
N ILE A 9 11.07 9.13 -29.58
CA ILE A 9 11.75 9.45 -28.30
C ILE A 9 10.79 10.19 -27.36
N ILE A 10 10.08 11.22 -27.85
CA ILE A 10 9.10 11.95 -27.03
C ILE A 10 8.01 11.01 -26.51
N LEU A 11 7.48 10.11 -27.35
CA LEU A 11 6.48 9.13 -26.94
C LEU A 11 7.01 8.22 -25.84
N VAL A 12 8.19 7.63 -26.03
CA VAL A 12 8.80 6.72 -25.06
C VAL A 12 9.08 7.43 -23.74
N VAL A 13 9.68 8.62 -23.78
CA VAL A 13 9.92 9.43 -22.58
C VAL A 13 8.60 9.80 -21.90
N GLY A 14 7.58 10.18 -22.67
CA GLY A 14 6.26 10.48 -22.15
C GLY A 14 5.62 9.29 -21.43
N LEU A 15 5.68 8.09 -22.03
CA LEU A 15 5.17 6.86 -21.40
C LEU A 15 5.93 6.50 -20.12
N ILE A 16 7.26 6.69 -20.09
CA ILE A 16 8.08 6.47 -18.89
C ILE A 16 7.68 7.45 -17.79
N LEU A 17 7.51 8.74 -18.10
CA LEU A 17 7.12 9.75 -17.13
C LEU A 17 5.71 9.50 -16.58
N ILE A 18 4.77 9.11 -17.44
CA ILE A 18 3.41 8.74 -17.04
C ILE A 18 3.46 7.51 -16.13
N GLY A 19 4.21 6.48 -16.50
CA GLY A 19 4.40 5.28 -15.68
C GLY A 19 4.98 5.61 -14.31
N LEU A 20 6.05 6.41 -14.26
CA LEU A 20 6.66 6.85 -13.01
C LEU A 20 5.68 7.65 -12.13
N TYR A 21 4.86 8.50 -12.74
CA TYR A 21 3.86 9.27 -12.01
C TYR A 21 2.78 8.36 -11.43
N CYS A 22 2.15 7.53 -12.27
CA CYS A 22 1.00 6.71 -11.89
C CYS A 22 1.37 5.53 -10.97
N GLU A 23 2.57 4.98 -11.10
CA GLU A 23 2.99 3.81 -10.33
C GLU A 23 3.74 4.16 -9.05
N PHE A 24 4.20 5.40 -8.89
CA PHE A 24 5.02 5.80 -7.74
C PHE A 24 4.72 7.20 -7.21
N LEU A 25 4.89 8.26 -8.01
CA LEU A 25 4.87 9.64 -7.47
C LEU A 25 3.50 10.07 -6.94
N VAL A 26 2.41 9.62 -7.55
CA VAL A 26 1.05 10.03 -7.18
C VAL A 26 0.74 9.75 -5.70
N TYR A 27 1.20 8.61 -5.17
CA TYR A 27 0.98 8.23 -3.78
C TYR A 27 1.63 9.20 -2.81
N TYR A 28 2.89 9.56 -3.04
CA TYR A 28 3.61 10.51 -2.20
C TYR A 28 2.97 11.91 -2.28
N LEU A 29 2.59 12.37 -3.47
CA LEU A 29 1.98 13.69 -3.65
C LEU A 29 0.62 13.81 -2.94
N VAL A 30 -0.19 12.77 -2.97
CA VAL A 30 -1.48 12.75 -2.27
C VAL A 30 -1.27 12.69 -0.76
N ILE A 31 -0.42 11.80 -0.27
CA ILE A 31 -0.17 11.64 1.17
C ILE A 31 0.52 12.86 1.80
N LEU A 32 1.35 13.59 1.05
CA LEU A 32 1.97 14.84 1.50
C LEU A 32 0.95 15.95 1.82
N GLN A 33 -0.27 15.86 1.26
CA GLN A 33 -1.34 16.83 1.53
C GLN A 33 -2.08 16.52 2.84
N CYS A 34 -1.86 15.33 3.41
CA CYS A 34 -2.42 14.95 4.70
C CYS A 34 -1.54 15.47 5.84
N GLY A 35 -2.12 15.59 7.04
CA GLY A 35 -1.39 15.95 8.25
C GLY A 35 -2.04 15.34 9.48
N TRP A 36 -1.29 15.30 10.57
CA TRP A 36 -1.81 14.84 11.86
C TRP A 36 -2.86 15.83 12.39
N PRO A 37 -3.92 15.34 13.06
CA PRO A 37 -4.91 16.21 13.67
C PRO A 37 -4.28 17.07 14.78
N GLN A 38 -4.76 18.30 14.91
CA GLN A 38 -4.32 19.20 15.98
C GLN A 38 -4.96 18.78 17.31
N LEU A 39 -4.13 18.58 18.32
CA LEU A 39 -4.56 18.24 19.68
C LEU A 39 -4.68 19.50 20.53
N LYS A 40 -5.49 19.45 21.59
CA LYS A 40 -5.65 20.58 22.52
C LYS A 40 -4.37 20.75 23.33
N ALA A 41 -4.03 21.99 23.67
CA ALA A 41 -2.87 22.31 24.49
C ALA A 41 -2.96 21.58 25.85
N GLY A 42 -1.92 20.81 26.19
CA GLY A 42 -1.82 20.06 27.45
C GLY A 42 -1.70 18.54 27.32
N GLU A 43 -1.80 17.97 26.12
CA GLU A 43 -1.54 16.55 25.88
C GLU A 43 -0.03 16.32 25.62
N GLU A 44 0.70 15.88 26.66
CA GLU A 44 2.15 15.66 26.59
C GLU A 44 2.54 14.27 26.02
N ASN A 45 1.59 13.32 25.95
CA ASN A 45 1.82 11.95 25.48
C ASN A 45 0.94 11.62 24.25
N VAL A 46 1.34 12.14 23.10
CA VAL A 46 0.64 11.91 21.83
C VAL A 46 1.15 10.64 21.18
N LEU A 47 0.26 9.70 20.89
CA LEU A 47 0.57 8.50 20.11
C LEU A 47 0.07 8.66 18.67
N LYS A 48 0.99 8.70 17.72
CA LYS A 48 0.67 8.75 16.29
C LYS A 48 0.31 7.37 15.77
N THR A 49 -0.99 7.13 15.67
CA THR A 49 -1.53 5.86 15.23
C THR A 49 -1.99 5.93 13.78
N PHE A 50 -1.56 4.98 12.97
CA PHE A 50 -2.14 4.74 11.65
C PHE A 50 -3.10 3.55 11.72
N ILE A 51 -4.33 3.74 11.24
CA ILE A 51 -5.37 2.70 11.23
C ILE A 51 -5.76 2.45 9.78
N LEU A 52 -5.69 1.20 9.37
CA LEU A 52 -6.12 0.68 8.07
C LEU A 52 -7.16 -0.42 8.31
N ALA A 53 -8.11 -0.57 7.41
CA ALA A 53 -9.13 -1.61 7.50
C ALA A 53 -9.49 -2.16 6.11
N ASP A 54 -10.13 -3.33 6.09
CA ASP A 54 -10.80 -3.90 4.91
C ASP A 54 -9.86 -4.01 3.70
N THR A 55 -8.66 -4.59 3.90
CA THR A 55 -7.67 -4.69 2.82
C THR A 55 -8.08 -5.68 1.74
N HIS A 56 -8.96 -6.64 2.07
CA HIS A 56 -9.58 -7.57 1.14
C HIS A 56 -8.57 -8.19 0.17
N LEU A 57 -7.47 -8.76 0.67
CA LEU A 57 -6.42 -9.30 -0.19
C LEU A 57 -7.02 -10.38 -1.12
N LEU A 58 -6.55 -10.46 -2.37
CA LEU A 58 -7.17 -11.30 -3.40
C LEU A 58 -6.70 -12.73 -3.25
N GLY A 59 -7.65 -13.65 -3.29
CA GLY A 59 -7.38 -15.06 -3.08
C GLY A 59 -6.92 -15.79 -4.32
N PRO A 60 -6.52 -17.06 -4.17
CA PRO A 60 -6.00 -17.86 -5.27
C PRO A 60 -7.09 -18.36 -6.23
N TYR A 61 -8.38 -18.28 -5.88
CA TYR A 61 -9.45 -18.93 -6.63
C TYR A 61 -10.17 -18.01 -7.63
N ARG A 62 -10.74 -16.89 -7.19
CA ARG A 62 -11.55 -16.01 -8.06
C ARG A 62 -10.80 -14.80 -8.60
N GLY A 63 -9.59 -14.56 -8.10
CA GLY A 63 -8.79 -13.39 -8.47
C GLY A 63 -8.08 -13.51 -9.81
N HIS A 64 -8.27 -12.54 -10.70
CA HIS A 64 -7.43 -12.45 -11.91
C HIS A 64 -6.01 -11.99 -11.53
N TRP A 65 -4.99 -12.65 -12.08
CA TRP A 65 -3.59 -12.40 -11.70
C TRP A 65 -3.14 -10.94 -11.92
N LEU A 66 -3.61 -10.30 -13.00
CA LEU A 66 -3.28 -8.91 -13.31
C LEU A 66 -3.89 -7.93 -12.30
N ASP A 67 -5.14 -8.19 -11.90
CA ASP A 67 -5.83 -7.38 -10.90
C ASP A 67 -5.15 -7.53 -9.55
N LYS A 68 -4.86 -8.77 -9.15
CA LYS A 68 -4.08 -9.07 -7.95
C LYS A 68 -2.75 -8.30 -7.93
N TRP A 69 -1.94 -8.42 -8.97
CA TRP A 69 -0.66 -7.72 -9.04
C TRP A 69 -0.82 -6.19 -8.98
N ARG A 70 -1.75 -5.63 -9.76
CA ARG A 70 -1.97 -4.19 -9.80
C ARG A 70 -2.46 -3.68 -8.45
N ARG A 71 -3.49 -4.28 -7.87
CA ARG A 71 -4.11 -3.85 -6.62
C ARG A 71 -3.15 -3.98 -5.45
N GLU A 72 -2.43 -5.09 -5.36
CA GLU A 72 -1.39 -5.28 -4.34
C GLU A 72 -0.26 -4.23 -4.51
N TRP A 73 0.20 -3.97 -5.74
CA TRP A 73 1.18 -2.90 -5.97
C TRP A 73 0.69 -1.53 -5.48
N GLN A 74 -0.57 -1.16 -5.75
CA GLN A 74 -1.14 0.11 -5.28
C GLN A 74 -1.23 0.18 -3.77
N MET A 75 -1.69 -0.89 -3.12
CA MET A 75 -1.75 -0.98 -1.65
C MET A 75 -0.37 -0.83 -1.04
N HIS A 76 0.64 -1.53 -1.59
CA HIS A 76 2.03 -1.43 -1.12
C HIS A 76 2.57 0.00 -1.26
N GLN A 77 2.44 0.61 -2.44
CA GLN A 77 2.96 1.96 -2.66
C GLN A 77 2.30 3.00 -1.77
N ALA A 78 0.98 2.94 -1.61
CA ALA A 78 0.24 3.82 -0.73
C ALA A 78 0.65 3.64 0.74
N PHE A 79 0.75 2.39 1.21
CA PHE A 79 1.17 2.08 2.57
C PHE A 79 2.59 2.59 2.83
N GLN A 80 3.56 2.28 1.96
CA GLN A 80 4.94 2.73 2.12
C GLN A 80 5.06 4.26 2.07
N ALA A 81 4.26 4.94 1.24
CA ALA A 81 4.22 6.40 1.22
C ALA A 81 3.74 6.98 2.57
N ILE A 82 2.70 6.40 3.18
CA ILE A 82 2.20 6.79 4.50
C ILE A 82 3.27 6.59 5.57
N ILE A 83 3.87 5.41 5.64
CA ILE A 83 4.88 5.09 6.65
C ILE A 83 6.08 6.03 6.53
N LYS A 84 6.56 6.29 5.30
CA LYS A 84 7.71 7.14 5.07
C LYS A 84 7.46 8.62 5.35
N LEU A 85 6.27 9.14 5.02
CA LEU A 85 5.97 10.57 5.15
C LEU A 85 5.45 10.94 6.53
N HIS A 86 4.62 10.08 7.14
CA HIS A 86 3.95 10.39 8.41
C HIS A 86 4.61 9.74 9.62
N SER A 87 5.40 8.67 9.42
CA SER A 87 6.14 7.96 10.46
C SER A 87 5.29 7.70 11.73
N PRO A 88 4.21 6.91 11.62
CA PRO A 88 3.40 6.54 12.78
C PRO A 88 4.23 5.70 13.76
N GLU A 89 3.83 5.74 15.03
CA GLU A 89 4.46 4.93 16.09
C GLU A 89 3.86 3.52 16.17
N VAL A 90 2.59 3.39 15.77
CA VAL A 90 1.87 2.13 15.75
C VAL A 90 0.90 2.07 14.57
N VAL A 91 0.75 0.87 14.01
CA VAL A 91 -0.18 0.57 12.92
C VAL A 91 -1.19 -0.47 13.37
N PHE A 92 -2.48 -0.21 13.12
CA PHE A 92 -3.55 -1.18 13.27
C PHE A 92 -4.11 -1.53 11.89
N ILE A 93 -4.25 -2.83 11.59
CA ILE A 93 -4.96 -3.32 10.41
C ILE A 93 -6.17 -4.12 10.89
N LEU A 94 -7.36 -3.66 10.54
CA LEU A 94 -8.61 -4.10 11.14
C LEU A 94 -9.52 -4.75 10.09
N GLY A 95 -10.00 -5.96 10.38
CA GLY A 95 -11.11 -6.57 9.64
C GLY A 95 -10.77 -6.97 8.20
N ASP A 96 -11.56 -7.89 7.66
CA ASP A 96 -11.65 -8.23 6.23
C ASP A 96 -10.29 -8.22 5.51
N LEU A 97 -9.34 -8.95 6.10
CA LEU A 97 -7.97 -8.97 5.62
C LEU A 97 -7.85 -9.70 4.28
N PHE A 98 -8.59 -10.80 4.12
CA PHE A 98 -8.52 -11.74 2.99
C PHE A 98 -9.90 -12.01 2.41
N ASP A 99 -10.03 -12.02 1.09
CA ASP A 99 -11.30 -12.29 0.39
C ASP A 99 -11.71 -13.78 0.43
N GLU A 100 -10.74 -14.69 0.48
CA GLU A 100 -10.97 -16.13 0.28
C GLU A 100 -10.30 -16.99 1.36
N GLY A 101 -9.99 -16.42 2.52
CA GLY A 101 -9.30 -17.13 3.60
C GLY A 101 -10.06 -18.37 4.10
N GLU A 102 -11.38 -18.38 4.01
CA GLU A 102 -12.22 -19.55 4.35
C GLU A 102 -12.03 -20.72 3.37
N TRP A 103 -11.67 -20.46 2.12
CA TRP A 103 -11.57 -21.50 1.08
C TRP A 103 -10.16 -22.06 0.91
N THR A 104 -9.16 -21.45 1.56
CA THR A 104 -7.77 -21.90 1.50
C THR A 104 -7.51 -23.06 2.44
N ASP A 105 -6.67 -24.01 2.02
CA ASP A 105 -6.06 -24.98 2.93
C ASP A 105 -4.98 -24.31 3.81
N GLU A 106 -4.43 -25.06 4.78
CA GLU A 106 -3.43 -24.53 5.73
C GLU A 106 -2.19 -23.96 5.03
N GLN A 107 -1.70 -24.62 3.98
CA GLN A 107 -0.52 -24.15 3.25
C GLN A 107 -0.83 -22.84 2.54
N GLN A 108 -1.93 -22.80 1.79
CA GLN A 108 -2.35 -21.61 1.05
C GLN A 108 -2.65 -20.45 1.97
N PHE A 109 -3.22 -20.71 3.15
CA PHE A 109 -3.47 -19.71 4.17
C PHE A 109 -2.16 -19.12 4.70
N ASN A 110 -1.17 -19.95 5.01
CA ASN A 110 0.15 -19.48 5.44
C ASN A 110 0.85 -18.64 4.35
N GLU A 111 0.77 -19.03 3.08
CA GLU A 111 1.26 -18.22 1.96
C GLU A 111 0.52 -16.88 1.84
N TYR A 112 -0.76 -16.86 2.20
CA TYR A 112 -1.60 -15.66 2.23
C TYR A 112 -1.13 -14.68 3.30
N VAL A 113 -0.88 -15.19 4.51
CA VAL A 113 -0.35 -14.46 5.66
C VAL A 113 1.04 -13.91 5.36
N ASP A 114 1.92 -14.73 4.78
CA ASP A 114 3.25 -14.29 4.35
C ASP A 114 3.19 -13.15 3.32
N ARG A 115 2.26 -13.26 2.37
CA ARG A 115 2.04 -12.21 1.36
C ARG A 115 1.55 -10.92 2.01
N PHE A 116 0.62 -11.02 2.96
CA PHE A 116 0.13 -9.88 3.72
C PHE A 116 1.25 -9.14 4.47
N HIS A 117 2.12 -9.86 5.17
CA HIS A 117 3.25 -9.25 5.88
C HIS A 117 4.29 -8.63 4.94
N LYS A 118 4.51 -9.21 3.76
CA LYS A 118 5.37 -8.61 2.72
C LYS A 118 4.75 -7.33 2.14
N LEU A 119 3.42 -7.32 1.98
CA LEU A 119 2.70 -6.19 1.43
C LEU A 119 2.74 -4.98 2.38
N PHE A 120 2.47 -5.22 3.66
CA PHE A 120 2.45 -4.23 4.74
C PHE A 120 3.75 -4.26 5.56
N LEU A 121 4.88 -4.26 4.87
CA LEU A 121 6.19 -4.31 5.52
C LEU A 121 6.46 -3.01 6.31
N LEU A 122 6.91 -3.18 7.55
CA LEU A 122 7.24 -2.08 8.46
C LEU A 122 8.67 -2.21 8.98
N PRO A 123 9.33 -1.07 9.31
CA PRO A 123 10.56 -1.10 10.10
C PRO A 123 10.31 -1.67 11.50
N ASP A 124 11.33 -2.30 12.10
CA ASP A 124 11.25 -2.90 13.44
C ASP A 124 10.86 -1.91 14.56
N SER A 125 11.00 -0.61 14.31
CA SER A 125 10.61 0.45 15.24
C SER A 125 9.10 0.66 15.33
N ILE A 126 8.32 0.20 14.35
CA ILE A 126 6.87 0.40 14.27
C ILE A 126 6.17 -0.92 14.55
N LYS A 127 5.28 -0.93 15.54
CA LYS A 127 4.51 -2.13 15.87
C LYS A 127 3.24 -2.21 15.02
N MET A 128 2.95 -3.40 14.52
CA MET A 128 1.71 -3.71 13.80
C MET A 128 0.81 -4.59 14.65
N PHE A 129 -0.45 -4.19 14.77
CA PHE A 129 -1.51 -5.01 15.35
C PHE A 129 -2.53 -5.34 14.27
N VAL A 130 -2.85 -6.62 14.15
CA VAL A 130 -3.77 -7.13 13.13
C VAL A 130 -4.96 -7.74 13.85
N VAL A 131 -6.17 -7.34 13.46
CA VAL A 131 -7.43 -7.80 14.05
C VAL A 131 -8.26 -8.44 12.96
N VAL A 132 -8.75 -9.66 13.21
CA VAL A 132 -9.64 -10.38 12.29
C VAL A 132 -11.03 -9.75 12.24
N GLY A 133 -11.67 -9.84 11.07
CA GLY A 133 -13.05 -9.40 10.83
C GLY A 133 -14.08 -10.42 11.27
#